data_AF-A0A0H2RT08-F1
#
_entry.id   AF-A0A0H2RT08-F1
#
_cell.length_a   1.000
_cell.length_b   1.000
_cell.length_c   1.000
_cell.angle_alpha   90.00
_cell.angle_beta   90.00
_cell.angle_gamma   90.00
#
_symmetry.space_group_name_H-M   'P 1'
#
loop_
_entity.id
_entity.type
_entity.pdbx_description
1 polymer ?
#
loop_
_entity_poly.entity_id
_entity_poly.type
_entity_poly.pdbx_seq_one_letter_code
_entity_poly.pdbx_strand_id
1 'polypeptide(L)'
;MSSPLAIRAARKSVGVGNAAGSTPVTPRTRFVHTITPENSPSTSASTPFNWNATQGSKTPLQYSTPLRVKQLKKGENSKLGTPRRVIRKKSMKERLHAIPSDIMFQISLFPDNVPLPEPKVGARFIGGLMHFLHFCVRISSSRKAIEDAAPWDDYSGPSESWLDWTVPVSTTLLLASFFTAFKLFTAFKTYNLHLQNDPVASPRASFVSSNFDREPVEGPSIARRILGMIAHSWSVSWRFLFNMKPPVGRLGNFINTNRVQQLNVWNPGEFELHLFAIYSPVHALLWMATSFSNWILMFIIMGIVGTQTFLLANSYQGLVKDKSIIASEVLHEYNEKFVNPRVFPIRHDKAIMTNQAEFVDGWN
;
A
#
# COMPACT_ATOMS: atom_id res chain seq x y z
N MET A 1 -17.29 61.64 22.63
CA MET A 1 -17.37 61.79 24.10
C MET A 1 -16.21 61.04 24.73
N SER A 2 -15.46 61.71 25.61
CA SER A 2 -14.67 61.16 26.74
C SER A 2 -14.08 59.73 26.64
N SER A 3 -12.77 59.70 26.35
CA SER A 3 -11.63 58.99 26.98
C SER A 3 -11.84 58.24 28.32
N PRO A 4 -10.84 57.48 28.86
CA PRO A 4 -9.50 57.11 28.33
C PRO A 4 -9.13 55.61 28.50
N LEU A 5 -7.94 55.22 28.01
CA LEU A 5 -6.85 54.69 28.86
C LEU A 5 -5.56 54.44 28.04
N ALA A 6 -4.48 55.13 28.40
CA ALA A 6 -3.16 55.00 27.79
C ALA A 6 -2.08 54.76 28.87
N ILE A 7 -0.93 54.24 28.44
CA ILE A 7 0.01 53.48 29.28
C ILE A 7 1.30 54.28 29.59
N ARG A 8 1.94 53.97 30.73
CA ARG A 8 3.38 54.15 31.09
C ARG A 8 3.93 55.54 31.48
N ALA A 9 4.52 55.60 32.69
CA ALA A 9 5.98 55.66 32.98
C ALA A 9 6.16 55.88 34.52
N ALA A 10 6.99 55.21 35.34
CA ALA A 10 8.31 54.54 35.27
C ALA A 10 9.41 55.32 36.04
N ARG A 11 9.81 54.84 37.23
CA ARG A 11 11.07 55.04 38.04
C ARG A 11 10.76 54.77 39.55
N LYS A 12 11.68 54.41 40.47
CA LYS A 12 13.16 54.31 40.46
C LYS A 12 13.69 53.41 41.62
N SER A 13 14.72 52.59 41.38
CA SER A 13 15.78 52.12 42.32
C SER A 13 16.82 51.36 41.45
N VAL A 14 18.16 51.59 41.43
CA VAL A 14 19.21 51.67 42.47
C VAL A 14 19.24 50.36 43.29
N GLY A 15 20.27 49.50 43.37
CA GLY A 15 21.69 49.51 42.91
C GLY A 15 22.58 48.95 44.05
N VAL A 16 23.71 48.24 43.88
CA VAL A 16 24.55 47.83 42.72
C VAL A 16 25.33 46.55 43.13
N GLY A 17 25.71 45.64 42.21
CA GLY A 17 26.61 44.50 42.53
C GLY A 17 26.97 43.59 41.35
N ASN A 18 28.22 43.64 40.87
CA ASN A 18 28.73 42.88 39.71
C ASN A 18 29.18 41.45 40.07
N ALA A 19 28.83 40.46 39.22
CA ALA A 19 29.67 39.29 38.96
C ALA A 19 29.33 38.61 37.61
N ALA A 20 30.37 38.42 36.79
CA ALA A 20 30.52 37.59 35.58
C ALA A 20 29.28 36.95 34.91
N GLY A 21 29.09 37.29 33.63
CA GLY A 21 28.00 36.82 32.78
C GLY A 21 27.80 35.30 32.70
N SER A 22 26.58 34.89 33.06
CA SER A 22 25.92 33.70 32.53
C SER A 22 24.61 34.16 31.87
N THR A 23 24.36 33.72 30.64
CA THR A 23 23.07 33.97 29.99
C THR A 23 21.98 33.17 30.72
N PRO A 24 20.81 33.77 31.04
CA PRO A 24 19.76 33.05 31.74
C PRO A 24 19.15 31.99 30.82
N VAL A 25 19.50 30.72 31.07
CA VAL A 25 18.88 29.58 30.40
C VAL A 25 17.54 29.31 31.08
N THR A 26 16.44 29.53 30.36
CA THR A 26 15.12 29.11 30.82
C THR A 26 15.07 27.59 30.96
N PRO A 27 14.70 27.03 32.13
CA PRO A 27 14.58 25.59 32.28
C PRO A 27 13.47 25.08 31.37
N ARG A 28 13.81 24.24 30.39
CA ARG A 28 12.81 23.52 29.58
C ARG A 28 11.93 22.69 30.50
N THR A 29 10.65 23.02 30.56
CA THR A 29 9.63 22.22 31.23
C THR A 29 9.58 20.83 30.61
N ARG A 30 10.21 19.86 31.27
CA ARG A 30 10.13 18.46 30.88
C ARG A 30 8.74 17.97 31.27
N PHE A 31 7.81 17.95 30.32
CA PHE A 31 6.49 17.35 30.51
C PHE A 31 6.68 15.88 30.88
N VAL A 32 6.54 15.58 32.18
CA VAL A 32 6.40 14.23 32.68
C VAL A 32 4.95 13.85 32.45
N HIS A 33 4.69 13.01 31.45
CA HIS A 33 3.39 12.39 31.29
C HIS A 33 3.16 11.47 32.50
N THR A 34 2.35 11.93 33.46
CA THR A 34 1.86 11.09 34.54
C THR A 34 1.03 9.97 33.91
N ILE A 35 1.52 8.74 33.99
CA ILE A 35 0.83 7.57 33.45
C ILE A 35 -0.38 7.32 34.35
N THR A 36 -1.55 7.77 33.92
CA THR A 36 -2.81 7.44 34.58
C THR A 36 -3.18 5.98 34.28
N PRO A 37 -3.90 5.28 35.19
CA PRO A 37 -4.31 3.89 34.98
C PRO A 37 -5.09 3.66 33.67
N GLU A 38 -5.79 4.69 33.21
CA GLU A 38 -6.57 4.75 31.96
C GLU A 38 -5.69 4.78 30.70
N ASN A 39 -4.48 5.33 30.80
CA ASN A 39 -3.52 5.45 29.69
C ASN A 39 -2.41 4.38 29.73
N SER A 40 -2.30 3.61 30.82
CA SER A 40 -1.47 2.40 30.86
C SER A 40 -2.22 1.20 30.28
N PRO A 41 -1.61 0.37 29.42
CA PRO A 41 -2.17 -0.93 29.11
C PRO A 41 -2.28 -1.78 30.39
N SER A 42 -3.42 -2.47 30.55
CA SER A 42 -3.63 -3.40 31.68
C SER A 42 -2.49 -4.40 31.77
N THR A 43 -2.11 -4.80 32.99
CA THR A 43 -1.10 -5.84 33.25
C THR A 43 -1.47 -7.21 32.67
N SER A 44 -2.74 -7.42 32.32
CA SER A 44 -3.25 -8.60 31.61
C SER A 44 -3.38 -8.44 30.09
N ALA A 45 -3.13 -7.25 29.53
CA ALA A 45 -3.23 -7.01 28.10
C ALA A 45 -1.95 -7.46 27.38
N SER A 46 -1.99 -8.63 26.74
CA SER A 46 -0.95 -9.06 25.80
C SER A 46 -1.00 -8.17 24.55
N THR A 47 -0.20 -7.10 24.53
CA THR A 47 0.01 -6.32 23.32
C THR A 47 0.53 -7.24 22.21
N PRO A 48 -0.11 -7.31 21.04
CA PRO A 48 0.31 -8.22 19.97
C PRO A 48 1.75 -7.90 19.54
N PHE A 49 2.51 -8.96 19.24
CA PHE A 49 3.94 -8.84 18.95
C PHE A 49 4.16 -7.93 17.72
N ASN A 50 4.82 -6.79 17.94
CA ASN A 50 5.04 -5.79 16.90
C ASN A 50 6.28 -6.14 16.08
N TRP A 51 6.09 -6.93 15.02
CA TRP A 51 7.14 -7.31 14.08
C TRP A 51 7.90 -6.11 13.49
N ASN A 52 7.23 -4.97 13.25
CA ASN A 52 7.89 -3.77 12.71
C ASN A 52 8.92 -3.18 13.68
N ALA A 53 8.76 -3.39 14.99
CA ALA A 53 9.76 -2.99 15.99
C ALA A 53 11.04 -3.86 15.93
N THR A 54 10.97 -5.07 15.36
CA THR A 54 12.15 -5.93 15.11
C THR A 54 12.81 -5.69 13.74
N GLN A 55 12.08 -5.13 12.77
CA GLN A 55 12.60 -4.82 11.43
C GLN A 55 13.53 -3.59 11.40
N GLY A 56 13.26 -2.60 12.28
CA GLY A 56 14.10 -1.42 12.38
C GLY A 56 15.33 -1.64 13.25
N SER A 57 16.51 -1.19 12.79
CA SER A 57 17.74 -1.07 13.61
C SER A 57 17.64 0.02 14.72
N LYS A 58 16.42 0.36 15.13
CA LYS A 58 16.15 1.10 16.36
C LYS A 58 16.11 0.04 17.45
N THR A 59 17.07 0.13 18.38
CA THR A 59 17.22 -0.75 19.55
C THR A 59 15.86 -1.23 20.07
N PRO A 60 15.64 -2.55 20.29
CA PRO A 60 14.39 -3.03 20.86
C PRO A 60 14.14 -2.27 22.17
N LEU A 61 12.89 -1.82 22.36
CA LEU A 61 12.49 -1.18 23.60
C LEU A 61 12.91 -2.08 24.75
N GLN A 62 13.73 -1.57 25.65
CA GLN A 62 14.19 -2.31 26.80
C GLN A 62 12.97 -2.61 27.66
N TYR A 63 12.48 -3.85 27.59
CA TYR A 63 11.49 -4.35 28.53
C TYR A 63 12.04 -4.13 29.94
N SER A 64 11.42 -3.22 30.68
CA SER A 64 11.71 -3.01 32.09
C SER A 64 11.26 -4.24 32.85
N THR A 65 12.16 -5.19 33.06
CA THR A 65 11.93 -6.30 33.98
C THR A 65 11.64 -5.73 35.37
N PRO A 66 10.58 -6.20 36.06
CA PRO A 66 10.18 -5.57 37.30
C PRO A 66 11.18 -5.85 38.43
N LEU A 67 11.63 -4.77 39.06
CA LEU A 67 12.01 -4.68 40.48
C LEU A 67 12.95 -5.77 41.03
N ARG A 68 14.27 -5.54 40.93
CA ARG A 68 15.24 -6.07 41.92
C ARG A 68 15.61 -4.98 42.93
N VAL A 69 14.66 -4.62 43.81
CA VAL A 69 14.88 -3.65 44.90
C VAL A 69 15.11 -4.39 46.22
N LYS A 70 16.37 -4.74 46.51
CA LYS A 70 17.02 -4.72 47.84
C LYS A 70 18.39 -5.42 47.80
N GLN A 71 19.21 -5.10 48.81
CA GLN A 71 20.63 -5.48 49.02
C GLN A 71 21.61 -4.70 48.10
N LEU A 72 22.66 -4.05 48.59
CA LEU A 72 23.16 -3.88 49.96
C LEU A 72 23.93 -2.54 50.11
N LYS A 73 24.13 -2.07 51.35
CA LYS A 73 24.99 -0.90 51.67
C LYS A 73 26.47 -1.29 51.66
N LYS A 74 27.30 -0.24 51.55
CA LYS A 74 28.76 -0.20 51.84
C LYS A 74 29.63 -0.79 50.72
N GLY A 75 30.61 -0.02 50.27
CA GLY A 75 31.36 -0.29 49.05
C GLY A 75 32.74 -0.90 49.27
N GLU A 76 33.29 -1.46 48.21
CA GLU A 76 34.72 -1.71 48.02
C GLU A 76 35.05 -1.70 46.52
N ASN A 77 36.33 -1.52 46.17
CA ASN A 77 36.79 -1.41 44.79
C ASN A 77 36.79 -2.77 44.06
N SER A 78 35.68 -3.13 43.39
CA SER A 78 35.68 -4.26 42.45
C SER A 78 35.57 -3.78 40.99
N LYS A 79 36.72 -3.58 40.35
CA LYS A 79 36.84 -3.41 38.88
C LYS A 79 36.54 -4.74 38.17
N LEU A 80 35.28 -5.16 38.13
CA LEU A 80 34.85 -6.31 37.32
C LEU A 80 33.54 -6.00 36.59
N GLY A 81 33.60 -4.99 35.73
CA GLY A 81 32.60 -4.84 34.66
C GLY A 81 32.68 -6.07 33.77
N THR A 82 31.54 -6.74 33.55
CA THR A 82 31.44 -7.84 32.57
C THR A 82 31.99 -7.37 31.22
N PRO A 83 32.79 -8.19 30.52
CA PRO A 83 33.47 -7.74 29.31
C PRO A 83 32.44 -7.34 28.26
N ARG A 84 32.31 -6.03 28.05
CA ARG A 84 31.35 -5.43 27.12
C ARG A 84 31.72 -5.87 25.72
N ARG A 85 31.09 -6.95 25.22
CA ARG A 85 31.37 -7.58 23.92
C ARG A 85 31.47 -6.52 22.83
N VAL A 86 32.70 -6.20 22.41
CA VAL A 86 32.95 -5.21 21.36
C VAL A 86 32.59 -5.87 20.04
N ILE A 87 31.33 -5.71 19.63
CA ILE A 87 30.87 -6.13 18.31
C ILE A 87 31.55 -5.21 17.29
N ARG A 88 32.62 -5.71 16.65
CA ARG A 88 33.23 -5.03 15.51
C ARG A 88 32.16 -4.89 14.42
N LYS A 89 31.91 -3.66 13.99
CA LYS A 89 31.00 -3.39 12.88
C LYS A 89 31.68 -3.87 11.59
N LYS A 90 31.00 -4.70 10.78
CA LYS A 90 31.44 -5.09 9.42
C LYS A 90 31.87 -3.82 8.65
N SER A 91 32.99 -3.87 7.94
CA SER A 91 33.48 -2.77 7.07
C SER A 91 32.49 -2.49 5.93
N MET A 92 32.50 -1.29 5.33
CA MET A 92 31.56 -0.94 4.24
C MET A 92 31.66 -1.89 3.03
N LYS A 93 32.89 -2.29 2.65
CA LYS A 93 33.11 -3.29 1.59
C LYS A 93 32.61 -4.69 2.00
N GLU A 94 32.87 -5.09 3.24
CA GLU A 94 32.43 -6.37 3.81
C GLU A 94 30.90 -6.45 3.92
N ARG A 95 30.22 -5.34 4.25
CA ARG A 95 28.77 -5.23 4.18
C ARG A 95 28.28 -5.45 2.75
N LEU A 96 28.84 -4.76 1.77
CA LEU A 96 28.46 -4.90 0.36
C LEU A 96 28.59 -6.34 -0.16
N HIS A 97 29.68 -7.04 0.17
CA HIS A 97 29.83 -8.45 -0.19
C HIS A 97 28.93 -9.40 0.62
N ALA A 98 28.53 -9.02 1.84
CA ALA A 98 27.62 -9.83 2.66
C ALA A 98 26.13 -9.60 2.35
N ILE A 99 25.75 -8.54 1.62
CA ILE A 99 24.34 -8.28 1.26
C ILE A 99 23.67 -9.51 0.58
N PRO A 100 24.26 -10.16 -0.44
CA PRO A 100 23.63 -11.32 -1.08
C PRO A 100 23.43 -12.51 -0.13
N SER A 101 24.40 -12.79 0.74
CA SER A 101 24.28 -13.88 1.73
C SER A 101 23.29 -13.55 2.84
N ASP A 102 23.29 -12.30 3.33
CA ASP A 102 22.39 -11.85 4.39
C ASP A 102 20.93 -11.83 3.87
N ILE A 103 20.70 -11.46 2.60
CA ILE A 103 19.39 -11.57 1.92
C ILE A 103 18.97 -13.04 1.73
N MET A 104 19.85 -13.89 1.20
CA MET A 104 19.53 -15.31 0.95
C MET A 104 19.16 -16.04 2.24
N PHE A 105 19.90 -15.77 3.33
CA PHE A 105 19.58 -16.30 4.66
C PHE A 105 18.20 -15.83 5.15
N GLN A 106 17.85 -14.56 4.93
CA GLN A 106 16.53 -14.04 5.31
C GLN A 106 15.39 -14.60 4.46
N ILE A 107 15.59 -14.80 3.15
CA ILE A 107 14.62 -15.49 2.28
C ILE A 107 14.41 -16.94 2.77
N SER A 108 15.47 -17.64 3.19
CA SER A 108 15.34 -19.01 3.72
C SER A 108 14.68 -19.09 5.10
N LEU A 109 14.77 -18.04 5.92
CA LEU A 109 14.07 -17.94 7.21
C LEU A 109 12.60 -17.49 7.06
N PHE A 110 12.36 -16.53 6.17
CA PHE A 110 11.07 -15.87 5.98
C PHE A 110 10.83 -15.59 4.48
N PRO A 111 10.33 -16.56 3.70
CA PRO A 111 10.09 -16.38 2.27
C PRO A 111 9.17 -15.19 1.96
N ASP A 112 8.21 -14.90 2.85
CA ASP A 112 7.23 -13.82 2.66
C ASP A 112 7.67 -12.46 3.25
N ASN A 113 8.70 -12.40 4.11
CA ASN A 113 9.12 -11.17 4.83
C ASN A 113 10.52 -10.70 4.43
N VAL A 114 10.82 -10.69 3.13
CA VAL A 114 12.04 -10.06 2.59
C VAL A 114 12.01 -8.56 2.90
N PRO A 115 13.09 -7.95 3.47
CA PRO A 115 13.13 -6.51 3.74
C PRO A 115 13.35 -5.71 2.44
N LEU A 116 12.31 -5.64 1.62
CA LEU A 116 12.26 -4.76 0.47
C LEU A 116 12.34 -3.30 0.93
N PRO A 117 12.97 -2.40 0.14
CA PRO A 117 12.92 -0.97 0.43
C PRO A 117 11.47 -0.49 0.45
N GLU A 118 11.19 0.61 1.17
CA GLU A 118 9.85 1.21 1.17
C GLU A 118 9.35 1.36 -0.28
N PRO A 119 8.10 0.96 -0.61
CA PRO A 119 7.55 1.00 -1.97
C PRO A 119 7.83 2.31 -2.72
N LYS A 120 7.75 3.45 -2.02
CA LYS A 120 8.04 4.79 -2.55
C LYS A 120 9.50 4.99 -2.94
N VAL A 121 10.42 4.46 -2.14
CA VAL A 121 11.87 4.51 -2.36
C VAL A 121 12.25 3.58 -3.51
N GLY A 122 11.73 2.34 -3.51
CA GLY A 122 11.91 1.40 -4.61
C GLY A 122 11.42 1.94 -5.95
N ALA A 123 10.21 2.54 -5.98
CA ALA A 123 9.66 3.15 -7.18
C ALA A 123 10.50 4.33 -7.70
N ARG A 124 11.04 5.17 -6.81
CA ARG A 124 11.97 6.25 -7.18
C ARG A 124 13.27 5.75 -7.79
N PHE A 125 13.87 4.71 -7.21
CA PHE A 125 15.08 4.11 -7.78
C PHE A 125 14.82 3.45 -9.14
N ILE A 126 13.74 2.67 -9.27
CA ILE A 126 13.43 1.96 -10.51
C ILE A 126 12.97 2.92 -11.62
N GLY A 127 12.09 3.87 -11.34
CA GLY A 127 11.66 4.89 -12.31
C GLY A 127 12.82 5.83 -12.71
N GLY A 128 13.67 6.23 -11.75
CA GLY A 128 14.89 6.98 -12.03
C GLY A 128 15.89 6.21 -12.88
N LEU A 129 16.05 4.90 -12.65
CA LEU A 129 16.88 4.02 -13.47
C LEU A 129 16.31 3.86 -14.88
N MET A 130 14.99 3.70 -15.05
CA MET A 130 14.33 3.65 -16.36
C MET A 130 14.57 4.94 -17.16
N HIS A 131 14.47 6.10 -16.51
CA HIS A 131 14.83 7.39 -17.09
C HIS A 131 16.31 7.49 -17.48
N PHE A 132 17.21 7.07 -16.59
CA PHE A 132 18.65 7.08 -16.85
C PHE A 132 19.03 6.17 -18.03
N LEU A 133 18.45 4.97 -18.12
CA LEU A 133 18.65 4.06 -19.24
C LEU A 133 18.12 4.65 -20.56
N HIS A 134 16.95 5.27 -20.56
CA HIS A 134 16.44 5.98 -21.74
C HIS A 134 17.34 7.14 -22.17
N PHE A 135 17.90 7.89 -21.22
CA PHE A 135 18.86 8.96 -21.48
C PHE A 135 20.17 8.43 -22.08
N CYS A 136 20.72 7.32 -21.58
CA CYS A 136 21.89 6.65 -22.15
C CYS A 136 21.62 6.14 -23.58
N VAL A 137 20.47 5.51 -23.82
CA VAL A 137 20.02 5.10 -25.16
C VAL A 137 19.91 6.30 -26.09
N ARG A 138 19.35 7.43 -25.62
CA ARG A 138 19.23 8.65 -26.41
C ARG A 138 20.59 9.26 -26.76
N ILE A 139 21.54 9.34 -25.82
CA ILE A 139 22.90 9.79 -26.11
C ILE A 139 23.55 8.91 -27.19
N SER A 140 23.43 7.58 -27.09
CA SER A 140 23.99 6.68 -28.09
C SER A 140 23.35 6.85 -29.47
N SER A 141 22.03 6.98 -29.52
CA SER A 141 21.29 7.22 -30.77
C SER A 141 21.64 8.58 -31.39
N SER A 142 21.83 9.62 -30.58
CA SER A 142 22.23 10.95 -31.05
C SER A 142 23.69 11.00 -31.53
N ARG A 143 24.60 10.20 -30.95
CA ARG A 143 25.98 10.07 -31.45
C ARG A 143 26.00 9.39 -32.82
N LYS A 144 25.34 8.23 -32.94
CA LYS A 144 25.21 7.53 -34.22
C LYS A 144 24.62 8.43 -35.31
N ALA A 145 23.54 9.16 -35.02
CA ALA A 145 22.94 10.09 -35.98
C ALA A 145 23.82 11.30 -36.38
N ILE A 146 24.90 11.59 -35.64
CA ILE A 146 25.92 12.60 -36.03
C ILE A 146 27.03 11.93 -36.85
N GLU A 147 27.43 10.72 -36.48
CA GLU A 147 28.39 9.88 -37.22
C GLU A 147 27.85 9.53 -38.62
N ASP A 148 26.57 9.16 -38.74
CA ASP A 148 25.85 8.92 -40.00
C ASP A 148 25.73 10.20 -40.87
N ALA A 149 25.90 11.38 -40.28
CA ALA A 149 25.85 12.69 -40.95
C ALA A 149 27.25 13.26 -41.25
N ALA A 150 28.32 12.49 -41.01
CA ALA A 150 29.68 12.90 -41.31
C ALA A 150 29.91 13.06 -42.83
N PRO A 151 30.83 13.94 -43.27
CA PRO A 151 31.21 14.06 -44.67
C PRO A 151 31.76 12.75 -45.24
N TRP A 152 31.50 12.51 -46.54
CA TRP A 152 31.86 11.29 -47.26
C TRP A 152 33.36 10.91 -47.20
N ASP A 153 34.25 11.87 -46.95
CA ASP A 153 35.70 11.64 -46.89
C ASP A 153 36.15 10.81 -45.66
N ASP A 154 35.39 10.83 -44.56
CA ASP A 154 35.66 10.03 -43.34
C ASP A 154 34.81 8.75 -43.25
N TYR A 155 34.09 8.38 -44.32
CA TYR A 155 33.17 7.24 -44.32
C TYR A 155 33.88 5.87 -44.36
N SER A 156 34.35 5.42 -43.20
CA SER A 156 34.65 3.99 -43.00
C SER A 156 33.34 3.21 -43.04
N GLY A 157 33.16 2.38 -44.08
CA GLY A 157 31.90 1.69 -44.39
C GLY A 157 31.26 0.98 -43.19
N PRO A 158 29.92 0.94 -43.11
CA PRO A 158 29.25 0.79 -41.83
C PRO A 158 29.21 -0.68 -41.41
N SER A 159 29.67 -0.96 -40.19
CA SER A 159 29.34 -2.20 -39.50
C SER A 159 27.89 -2.14 -38.99
N GLU A 160 26.92 -2.08 -39.91
CA GLU A 160 25.50 -2.04 -39.54
C GLU A 160 25.11 -3.32 -38.81
N SER A 161 25.02 -3.21 -37.49
CA SER A 161 24.38 -4.22 -36.68
C SER A 161 22.89 -4.13 -36.93
N TRP A 162 22.32 -5.13 -37.62
CA TRP A 162 20.88 -5.25 -37.92
C TRP A 162 19.96 -5.05 -36.72
N LEU A 163 20.49 -5.20 -35.51
CA LEU A 163 19.92 -4.73 -34.25
C LEU A 163 20.96 -3.90 -33.48
N ASP A 164 20.93 -2.57 -33.62
CA ASP A 164 21.55 -1.66 -32.65
C ASP A 164 20.98 -1.95 -31.26
N TRP A 165 21.84 -2.00 -30.23
CA TRP A 165 21.43 -2.26 -28.83
C TRP A 165 20.41 -1.25 -28.29
N THR A 166 20.30 -0.07 -28.89
CA THR A 166 19.36 1.00 -28.55
C THR A 166 17.91 0.62 -28.82
N VAL A 167 17.64 -0.18 -29.86
CA VAL A 167 16.30 -0.62 -30.27
C VAL A 167 15.67 -1.63 -29.29
N PRO A 168 16.32 -2.76 -28.91
CA PRO A 168 15.75 -3.69 -27.94
C PRO A 168 15.65 -3.06 -26.54
N VAL A 169 16.55 -2.15 -26.14
CA VAL A 169 16.44 -1.46 -24.84
C VAL A 169 15.28 -0.46 -24.82
N SER A 170 15.12 0.38 -25.85
CA SER A 170 14.00 1.34 -25.90
C SER A 170 12.64 0.64 -26.02
N THR A 171 12.53 -0.42 -26.83
CA THR A 171 11.30 -1.23 -26.90
C THR A 171 11.01 -1.96 -25.59
N THR A 172 12.02 -2.49 -24.90
CA THR A 172 11.83 -3.11 -23.57
C THR A 172 11.37 -2.09 -22.52
N LEU A 173 11.94 -0.88 -22.50
CA LEU A 173 11.54 0.18 -21.58
C LEU A 173 10.14 0.73 -21.88
N LEU A 174 9.74 0.76 -23.16
CA LEU A 174 8.38 1.06 -23.59
C LEU A 174 7.41 -0.01 -23.11
N LEU A 175 7.68 -1.29 -23.37
CA LEU A 175 6.87 -2.42 -22.91
C LEU A 175 6.76 -2.47 -21.38
N ALA A 176 7.85 -2.18 -20.66
CA ALA A 176 7.84 -2.09 -19.19
C ALA A 176 6.92 -0.95 -18.68
N SER A 177 6.88 0.19 -19.37
CA SER A 177 5.97 1.30 -19.02
C SER A 177 4.49 0.90 -19.24
N PHE A 178 4.17 0.25 -20.36
CA PHE A 178 2.83 -0.25 -20.63
C PHE A 178 2.42 -1.39 -19.68
N PHE A 179 3.35 -2.28 -19.33
CA PHE A 179 3.12 -3.32 -18.33
C PHE A 179 2.84 -2.72 -16.95
N THR A 180 3.57 -1.68 -16.54
CA THR A 180 3.33 -0.95 -15.29
C THR A 180 1.94 -0.31 -15.28
N ALA A 181 1.54 0.34 -16.38
CA ALA A 181 0.19 0.91 -16.52
C ALA A 181 -0.91 -0.17 -16.51
N PHE A 182 -0.72 -1.28 -17.22
CA PHE A 182 -1.65 -2.41 -17.25
C PHE A 182 -1.82 -3.03 -15.86
N LYS A 183 -0.70 -3.26 -15.15
CA LYS A 183 -0.69 -3.72 -13.75
C LYS A 183 -1.46 -2.79 -12.83
N LEU A 184 -1.19 -1.48 -12.91
CA LEU A 184 -1.90 -0.47 -12.13
C LEU A 184 -3.43 -0.51 -12.37
N PHE A 185 -3.87 -0.52 -13.64
CA PHE A 185 -5.30 -0.50 -13.98
C PHE A 185 -6.02 -1.85 -13.82
N THR A 186 -5.29 -2.95 -13.66
CA THR A 186 -5.85 -4.29 -13.37
C THR A 186 -5.79 -4.69 -11.90
N ALA A 187 -5.20 -3.86 -11.03
CA ALA A 187 -5.15 -4.08 -9.59
C ALA A 187 -6.52 -3.87 -8.93
N PHE A 188 -7.39 -4.88 -9.01
CA PHE A 188 -8.68 -4.94 -8.31
C PHE A 188 -8.62 -5.89 -7.12
N LYS A 189 -9.26 -5.50 -6.02
CA LYS A 189 -9.48 -6.34 -4.84
C LYS A 189 -10.97 -6.56 -4.64
N THR A 190 -11.34 -7.81 -4.42
CA THR A 190 -12.73 -8.26 -4.24
C THR A 190 -13.12 -8.14 -2.76
N TYR A 191 -14.24 -7.48 -2.48
CA TYR A 191 -14.85 -7.39 -1.16
C TYR A 191 -16.24 -8.02 -1.20
N ASN A 192 -16.62 -8.75 -0.15
CA ASN A 192 -17.92 -9.40 -0.05
C ASN A 192 -18.75 -8.66 1.02
N LEU A 193 -19.97 -8.28 0.68
CA LEU A 193 -20.91 -7.55 1.53
C LEU A 193 -22.00 -8.53 1.96
N HIS A 194 -22.03 -8.88 3.24
CA HIS A 194 -22.79 -10.03 3.74
C HIS A 194 -24.15 -9.69 4.34
N LEU A 195 -24.38 -8.44 4.77
CA LEU A 195 -25.68 -7.98 5.27
C LEU A 195 -26.46 -7.19 4.21
N GLN A 196 -25.75 -6.58 3.27
CA GLN A 196 -26.31 -5.82 2.16
C GLN A 196 -27.15 -6.67 1.18
N ASN A 197 -28.48 -6.64 1.35
CA ASN A 197 -29.44 -7.28 0.44
C ASN A 197 -29.73 -6.42 -0.81
N ASP A 198 -29.75 -5.10 -0.66
CA ASP A 198 -30.07 -4.16 -1.76
C ASP A 198 -28.86 -3.90 -2.67
N PRO A 199 -29.06 -3.77 -3.99
CA PRO A 199 -27.96 -3.56 -4.93
C PRO A 199 -27.21 -2.25 -4.68
N VAL A 200 -25.98 -2.35 -4.17
CA VAL A 200 -25.03 -1.23 -4.07
C VAL A 200 -24.90 -0.45 -5.37
N ALA A 201 -24.97 0.88 -5.24
CA ALA A 201 -24.84 1.85 -6.32
C ALA A 201 -23.38 2.05 -6.82
N SER A 202 -22.70 0.96 -7.18
CA SER A 202 -21.41 0.97 -7.88
C SER A 202 -21.47 0.06 -9.11
N PRO A 203 -21.02 0.50 -10.30
CA PRO A 203 -20.98 -0.34 -11.50
C PRO A 203 -19.98 -1.51 -11.40
N ARG A 204 -19.21 -1.59 -10.32
CA ARG A 204 -18.28 -2.69 -10.01
C ARG A 204 -18.85 -3.69 -9.00
N ALA A 205 -20.12 -3.52 -8.60
CA ALA A 205 -20.82 -4.46 -7.74
C ALA A 205 -21.54 -5.54 -8.59
N SER A 206 -21.46 -6.79 -8.16
CA SER A 206 -22.17 -7.91 -8.77
C SER A 206 -22.66 -8.89 -7.70
N PHE A 207 -23.75 -9.61 -7.95
CA PHE A 207 -24.20 -10.67 -7.05
C PHE A 207 -23.51 -11.98 -7.42
N VAL A 208 -22.90 -12.63 -6.42
CA VAL A 208 -22.20 -13.90 -6.56
C VAL A 208 -22.78 -14.89 -5.57
N SER A 209 -22.93 -16.16 -5.97
CA SER A 209 -23.39 -17.21 -5.06
C SER A 209 -22.27 -17.55 -4.07
N SER A 210 -22.51 -17.26 -2.78
CA SER A 210 -21.55 -17.55 -1.73
C SER A 210 -21.54 -19.04 -1.42
N ASN A 211 -20.58 -19.75 -2.02
CA ASN A 211 -20.24 -21.12 -1.66
C ASN A 211 -19.32 -21.05 -0.43
N PHE A 212 -19.86 -20.73 0.75
CA PHE A 212 -19.08 -20.45 1.95
C PHE A 212 -18.13 -21.60 2.38
N ASP A 213 -18.54 -22.85 2.18
CA ASP A 213 -17.88 -24.03 2.75
C ASP A 213 -17.38 -25.05 1.71
N ARG A 214 -17.19 -24.65 0.45
CA ARG A 214 -16.51 -25.51 -0.51
C ARG A 214 -15.01 -25.29 -0.40
N GLU A 215 -14.27 -26.37 -0.15
CA GLU A 215 -12.84 -26.43 -0.46
C GLU A 215 -12.58 -25.77 -1.82
N PRO A 216 -11.46 -25.04 -1.99
CA PRO A 216 -11.18 -24.35 -3.25
C PRO A 216 -11.09 -25.38 -4.37
N VAL A 217 -12.22 -25.59 -5.07
CA VAL A 217 -12.34 -26.53 -6.18
C VAL A 217 -11.23 -26.19 -7.15
N GLU A 218 -10.23 -27.09 -7.25
CA GLU A 218 -9.02 -26.82 -8.01
C GLU A 218 -9.43 -26.33 -9.39
N GLY A 219 -9.15 -25.05 -9.63
CA GLY A 219 -9.61 -24.38 -10.82
C GLY A 219 -9.11 -25.17 -12.04
N PRO A 220 -9.93 -25.38 -13.08
CA PRO A 220 -9.45 -26.04 -14.29
C PRO A 220 -8.14 -25.36 -14.71
N SER A 221 -7.12 -26.17 -15.00
CA SER A 221 -5.75 -25.69 -15.21
C SER A 221 -5.71 -24.52 -16.19
N ILE A 222 -4.74 -23.63 -16.03
CA ILE A 222 -4.64 -22.39 -16.84
C ILE A 222 -4.70 -22.73 -18.35
N ALA A 223 -4.05 -23.82 -18.77
CA ALA A 223 -4.15 -24.34 -20.13
C ALA A 223 -5.59 -24.70 -20.55
N ARG A 224 -6.37 -25.40 -19.70
CA ARG A 224 -7.80 -25.69 -19.97
C ARG A 224 -8.68 -24.45 -19.96
N ARG A 225 -8.38 -23.42 -19.16
CA ARG A 225 -9.08 -22.13 -19.21
C ARG A 225 -8.82 -21.39 -20.51
N ILE A 226 -7.55 -21.28 -20.92
CA ILE A 226 -7.14 -20.64 -22.17
C ILE A 226 -7.72 -21.40 -23.37
N LEU A 227 -7.59 -22.73 -23.40
CA LEU A 227 -8.17 -23.57 -24.45
C LEU A 227 -9.70 -23.46 -24.48
N GLY A 228 -10.35 -23.36 -23.32
CA GLY A 228 -11.80 -23.12 -23.21
C GLY A 228 -12.21 -21.76 -23.76
N MET A 229 -11.45 -20.70 -23.49
CA MET A 229 -11.68 -19.37 -24.07
C MET A 229 -11.46 -19.39 -25.58
N ILE A 230 -10.37 -19.98 -26.07
CA ILE A 230 -10.08 -20.11 -27.51
C ILE A 230 -11.18 -20.91 -28.21
N ALA A 231 -11.59 -22.06 -27.66
CA ALA A 231 -12.65 -22.88 -28.22
C ALA A 231 -14.02 -22.18 -28.19
N HIS A 232 -14.29 -21.36 -27.16
CA HIS A 232 -15.49 -20.54 -27.09
C HIS A 232 -15.46 -19.41 -28.14
N SER A 233 -14.38 -18.64 -28.22
CA SER A 233 -14.19 -17.61 -29.25
C SER A 233 -14.27 -18.19 -30.66
N TRP A 234 -13.61 -19.32 -30.92
CA TRP A 234 -13.72 -20.08 -32.16
C TRP A 234 -15.18 -20.45 -32.45
N SER A 235 -15.88 -21.04 -31.47
CA SER A 235 -17.30 -21.40 -31.65
C SER A 235 -18.20 -20.20 -31.90
N VAL A 236 -17.95 -19.06 -31.25
CA VAL A 236 -18.71 -17.81 -31.46
C VAL A 236 -18.41 -17.22 -32.83
N SER A 237 -17.15 -17.14 -33.26
CA SER A 237 -16.77 -16.67 -34.59
C SER A 237 -17.37 -17.53 -35.71
N TRP A 238 -17.30 -18.87 -35.59
CA TRP A 238 -17.91 -19.77 -36.56
C TRP A 238 -19.45 -19.73 -36.54
N ARG A 239 -20.07 -19.56 -35.37
CA ARG A 239 -21.53 -19.36 -35.27
C ARG A 239 -21.98 -18.03 -35.88
N PHE A 240 -21.20 -16.96 -35.69
CA PHE A 240 -21.43 -15.66 -36.34
C PHE A 240 -21.36 -15.79 -37.86
N LEU A 241 -20.33 -16.45 -38.40
CA LEU A 241 -20.20 -16.69 -39.85
C LEU A 241 -21.37 -17.49 -40.44
N PHE A 242 -21.94 -18.45 -39.70
CA PHE A 242 -23.11 -19.22 -40.11
C PHE A 242 -24.45 -18.63 -39.63
N ASN A 243 -24.47 -17.38 -39.17
CA ASN A 243 -25.66 -16.67 -38.65
C ASN A 243 -26.46 -17.47 -37.60
N MET A 244 -25.77 -18.31 -36.83
CA MET A 244 -26.34 -19.11 -35.75
C MET A 244 -26.44 -18.29 -34.47
N LYS A 245 -27.51 -18.49 -33.69
CA LYS A 245 -27.67 -17.86 -32.38
C LYS A 245 -26.48 -18.21 -31.47
N PRO A 246 -25.97 -17.24 -30.68
CA PRO A 246 -24.89 -17.50 -29.74
C PRO A 246 -25.32 -18.57 -28.73
N PRO A 247 -24.39 -19.41 -28.24
CA PRO A 247 -24.73 -20.44 -27.26
C PRO A 247 -25.30 -19.77 -26.01
N VAL A 248 -26.53 -20.16 -25.62
CA VAL A 248 -27.14 -19.69 -24.38
C VAL A 248 -26.19 -20.08 -23.25
N GLY A 249 -25.66 -19.09 -22.53
CA GLY A 249 -24.78 -19.35 -21.41
C GLY A 249 -25.47 -20.31 -20.44
N ARG A 250 -24.77 -21.34 -19.97
CA ARG A 250 -25.30 -22.26 -18.96
C ARG A 250 -25.51 -21.47 -17.67
N LEU A 251 -26.69 -20.87 -17.55
CA LEU A 251 -27.20 -20.25 -16.34
C LEU A 251 -27.52 -21.40 -15.37
N GLY A 252 -26.47 -21.95 -14.75
CA GLY A 252 -26.58 -23.08 -13.83
C GLY A 252 -27.59 -22.73 -12.73
N ASN A 253 -28.39 -23.70 -12.31
CA ASN A 253 -29.57 -23.51 -11.46
C ASN A 253 -29.26 -22.71 -10.16
N PHE A 254 -29.35 -21.38 -10.22
CA PHE A 254 -29.11 -20.44 -9.11
C PHE A 254 -30.29 -20.35 -8.13
N ILE A 255 -31.01 -21.46 -7.93
CA ILE A 255 -32.35 -21.44 -7.31
C ILE A 255 -32.26 -21.33 -5.77
N ASN A 256 -31.28 -21.96 -5.11
CA ASN A 256 -31.14 -21.94 -3.64
C ASN A 256 -29.68 -21.83 -3.17
N THR A 257 -28.98 -20.75 -3.57
CA THR A 257 -27.68 -20.39 -2.98
C THR A 257 -27.76 -18.98 -2.44
N ASN A 258 -27.33 -18.76 -1.19
CA ASN A 258 -27.18 -17.41 -0.64
C ASN A 258 -26.39 -16.55 -1.62
N ARG A 259 -26.97 -15.42 -2.01
CA ARG A 259 -26.35 -14.46 -2.93
C ARG A 259 -25.72 -13.38 -2.08
N VAL A 260 -24.41 -13.27 -2.14
CA VAL A 260 -23.64 -12.23 -1.46
C VAL A 260 -23.25 -11.21 -2.51
N GLN A 261 -23.33 -9.93 -2.19
CA GLN A 261 -22.89 -8.90 -3.12
C GLN A 261 -21.37 -8.79 -3.07
N GLN A 262 -20.71 -8.98 -4.21
CA GLN A 262 -19.28 -8.77 -4.38
C GLN A 262 -19.04 -7.39 -4.98
N LEU A 263 -18.13 -6.62 -4.39
CA LEU A 263 -17.67 -5.32 -4.87
C LEU A 263 -16.19 -5.39 -5.26
N ASN A 264 -15.90 -5.12 -6.54
CA ASN A 264 -14.54 -5.14 -7.06
C ASN A 264 -13.92 -3.73 -7.00
N VAL A 265 -13.11 -3.46 -5.98
CA VAL A 265 -12.54 -2.13 -5.73
C VAL A 265 -11.14 -2.01 -6.31
N TRP A 266 -10.86 -0.91 -7.02
CA TRP A 266 -9.53 -0.62 -7.54
C TRP A 266 -8.55 -0.35 -6.39
N ASN A 267 -7.59 -1.23 -6.15
CA ASN A 267 -6.66 -1.14 -5.03
C ASN A 267 -5.22 -1.37 -5.51
N PRO A 268 -4.63 -0.37 -6.21
CA PRO A 268 -3.25 -0.44 -6.69
C PRO A 268 -2.25 -0.47 -5.52
N GLY A 269 -1.11 -1.15 -5.71
CA GLY A 269 -0.02 -1.10 -4.74
C GLY A 269 0.65 0.28 -4.70
N GLU A 270 1.14 0.71 -3.53
CA GLU A 270 1.90 1.97 -3.41
C GLU A 270 3.08 2.04 -4.40
N PHE A 271 3.77 0.90 -4.60
CA PHE A 271 4.87 0.78 -5.55
C PHE A 271 4.42 1.07 -6.99
N GLU A 272 3.35 0.42 -7.45
CA GLU A 272 2.84 0.56 -8.83
C GLU A 272 2.36 1.98 -9.10
N LEU A 273 1.67 2.59 -8.14
CA LEU A 273 1.19 3.97 -8.23
C LEU A 273 2.35 4.97 -8.30
N HIS A 274 3.37 4.83 -7.43
CA HIS A 274 4.54 5.69 -7.48
C HIS A 274 5.42 5.45 -8.71
N LEU A 275 5.56 4.21 -9.17
CA LEU A 275 6.34 3.89 -10.37
C LEU A 275 5.67 4.48 -11.61
N PHE A 276 4.35 4.33 -11.74
CA PHE A 276 3.58 4.94 -12.83
C PHE A 276 3.62 6.48 -12.77
N ALA A 277 3.60 7.08 -11.59
CA ALA A 277 3.69 8.54 -11.44
C ALA A 277 5.06 9.11 -11.86
N ILE A 278 6.14 8.33 -11.70
CA ILE A 278 7.51 8.74 -12.08
C ILE A 278 7.79 8.38 -13.54
N TYR A 279 7.42 7.18 -13.96
CA TYR A 279 7.74 6.63 -15.27
C TYR A 279 6.49 5.96 -15.89
N SER A 280 5.63 6.79 -16.50
CA SER A 280 4.43 6.34 -17.21
C SER A 280 4.70 6.09 -18.71
N PRO A 281 3.77 5.46 -19.46
CA PRO A 281 3.90 5.29 -20.92
C PRO A 281 4.13 6.60 -21.69
N VAL A 282 3.54 7.72 -21.24
CA VAL A 282 3.83 9.06 -21.77
C VAL A 282 5.31 9.39 -21.70
N HIS A 283 5.97 9.09 -20.56
CA HIS A 283 7.36 9.43 -20.36
C HIS A 283 8.27 8.64 -21.32
N ALA A 284 8.00 7.34 -21.51
CA ALA A 284 8.69 6.50 -22.49
C ALA A 284 8.55 7.04 -23.92
N LEU A 285 7.34 7.45 -24.32
CA LEU A 285 7.08 8.07 -25.63
C LEU A 285 7.78 9.44 -25.78
N LEU A 286 7.83 10.25 -24.73
CA LEU A 286 8.46 11.57 -24.74
C LEU A 286 9.97 11.49 -25.00
N TRP A 287 10.66 10.46 -24.50
CA TRP A 287 12.06 10.16 -24.83
C TRP A 287 12.28 9.79 -26.31
N MET A 288 11.27 9.25 -27.00
CA MET A 288 11.32 9.03 -28.45
C MET A 288 10.95 10.28 -29.25
N ALA A 289 10.16 11.19 -28.67
CA ALA A 289 9.69 12.42 -29.30
C ALA A 289 10.65 13.61 -29.21
N THR A 290 11.83 13.45 -28.60
CA THR A 290 12.79 14.54 -28.34
C THR A 290 13.54 15.04 -29.61
N SER A 291 12.95 14.86 -30.79
CA SER A 291 13.44 15.37 -32.08
C SER A 291 12.43 16.38 -32.63
N PHE A 292 12.88 17.59 -32.96
CA PHE A 292 12.04 18.72 -33.40
C PHE A 292 11.18 18.46 -34.66
N SER A 293 11.48 17.41 -35.44
CA SER A 293 10.77 17.06 -36.68
C SER A 293 9.44 16.31 -36.46
N ASN A 294 9.21 15.73 -35.28
CA ASN A 294 8.20 14.68 -35.07
C ASN A 294 6.85 15.21 -34.55
N TRP A 295 6.25 16.18 -35.24
CA TRP A 295 4.99 16.83 -34.83
C TRP A 295 3.80 15.85 -34.68
N ILE A 296 3.71 14.82 -35.53
CA ILE A 296 2.70 13.75 -35.45
C ILE A 296 2.79 13.01 -34.10
N LEU A 297 4.02 12.70 -33.67
CA LEU A 297 4.27 12.00 -32.40
C LEU A 297 3.88 12.89 -31.20
N MET A 298 4.09 14.20 -31.29
CA MET A 298 3.63 15.15 -30.26
C MET A 298 2.11 15.17 -30.10
N PHE A 299 1.34 15.13 -31.21
CA PHE A 299 -0.13 15.00 -31.14
C PHE A 299 -0.57 13.69 -30.47
N ILE A 300 0.10 12.57 -30.80
CA ILE A 300 -0.16 11.27 -30.17
C ILE A 300 0.13 11.33 -28.66
N ILE A 301 1.26 11.91 -28.25
CA ILE A 301 1.59 12.10 -26.83
C ILE A 301 0.52 12.94 -26.12
N MET A 302 0.07 14.06 -26.71
CA MET A 302 -0.96 14.91 -26.12
C MET A 302 -2.27 14.13 -25.87
N GLY A 303 -2.70 13.33 -26.86
CA GLY A 303 -3.87 12.44 -26.72
C GLY A 303 -3.69 11.37 -25.64
N ILE A 304 -2.49 10.79 -25.52
CA ILE A 304 -2.18 9.78 -24.49
C ILE A 304 -2.09 10.43 -23.10
N VAL A 305 -1.56 11.65 -22.96
CA VAL A 305 -1.57 12.42 -21.69
C VAL A 305 -2.99 12.67 -21.22
N GLY A 306 -3.87 13.17 -22.11
CA GLY A 306 -5.29 13.39 -21.81
C GLY A 306 -5.99 12.10 -21.40
N THR A 307 -5.77 11.01 -22.14
CA THR A 307 -6.33 9.68 -21.82
C THR A 307 -5.81 9.14 -20.49
N GLN A 308 -4.50 9.22 -20.24
CA GLN A 308 -3.84 8.73 -19.02
C GLN A 308 -4.38 9.46 -17.77
N THR A 309 -4.49 10.78 -17.84
CA THR A 309 -4.98 11.61 -16.74
C THR A 309 -6.48 11.43 -16.49
N PHE A 310 -7.29 11.33 -17.55
CA PHE A 310 -8.72 11.02 -17.45
C PHE A 310 -8.99 9.65 -16.83
N LEU A 311 -8.29 8.60 -17.27
CA LEU A 311 -8.41 7.26 -16.70
C LEU A 311 -8.02 7.23 -15.21
N LEU A 312 -6.93 7.90 -14.84
CA LEU A 312 -6.48 7.98 -13.44
C LEU A 312 -7.47 8.77 -12.57
N ALA A 313 -8.04 9.86 -13.08
CA ALA A 313 -9.06 10.64 -12.38
C ALA A 313 -10.34 9.81 -12.15
N ASN A 314 -10.83 9.12 -13.18
CA ASN A 314 -12.04 8.29 -13.08
C ASN A 314 -11.84 7.06 -12.18
N SER A 315 -10.68 6.41 -12.24
CA SER A 315 -10.37 5.28 -11.36
C SER A 315 -10.29 5.74 -9.90
N TYR A 316 -9.68 6.89 -9.63
CA TYR A 316 -9.61 7.50 -8.30
C TYR A 316 -10.99 7.94 -7.77
N GLN A 317 -11.80 8.62 -8.57
CA GLN A 317 -13.18 8.98 -8.19
C GLN A 317 -14.03 7.74 -7.85
N GLY A 318 -13.90 6.68 -8.65
CA GLY A 318 -14.53 5.39 -8.36
C GLY A 318 -14.04 4.79 -7.05
N LEU A 319 -12.73 4.79 -6.80
CA LEU A 319 -12.13 4.29 -5.56
C LEU A 319 -12.63 5.02 -4.30
N VAL A 320 -12.80 6.35 -4.37
CA VAL A 320 -13.34 7.12 -3.24
C VAL A 320 -14.78 6.70 -2.94
N LYS A 321 -15.64 6.55 -3.96
CA LYS A 321 -17.02 6.08 -3.83
C LYS A 321 -17.10 4.65 -3.28
N ASP A 322 -16.32 3.74 -3.87
CA ASP A 322 -16.24 2.34 -3.47
C ASP A 322 -15.75 2.21 -2.00
N LYS A 323 -14.79 3.04 -1.57
CA LYS A 323 -14.34 3.09 -0.16
C LYS A 323 -15.39 3.64 0.80
N SER A 324 -16.17 4.67 0.42
CA SER A 324 -17.25 5.15 1.29
C SER A 324 -18.34 4.09 1.49
N ILE A 325 -18.65 3.31 0.45
CA ILE A 325 -19.61 2.19 0.52
C ILE A 325 -19.11 1.09 1.46
N ILE A 326 -17.83 0.69 1.33
CA ILE A 326 -17.23 -0.30 2.25
C ILE A 326 -17.24 0.23 3.69
N ALA A 327 -16.91 1.51 3.91
CA ALA A 327 -16.90 2.09 5.25
C ALA A 327 -18.30 2.12 5.89
N SER A 328 -19.36 2.42 5.12
CA SER A 328 -20.73 2.37 5.62
C SER A 328 -21.20 0.94 5.90
N GLU A 329 -20.88 -0.03 5.04
CA GLU A 329 -21.25 -1.44 5.25
C GLU A 329 -20.52 -2.03 6.46
N VAL A 330 -19.21 -1.78 6.59
CA VAL A 330 -18.44 -2.25 7.76
C VAL A 330 -18.98 -1.67 9.07
N LEU A 331 -19.43 -0.41 9.07
CA LEU A 331 -20.07 0.19 10.23
C LEU A 331 -21.47 -0.41 10.50
N HIS A 332 -22.25 -0.68 9.46
CA HIS A 332 -23.56 -1.33 9.59
C HIS A 332 -23.41 -2.77 10.12
N GLU A 333 -22.55 -3.58 9.52
CA GLU A 333 -22.24 -4.94 9.97
C GLU A 333 -21.68 -4.98 11.39
N TYR A 334 -20.80 -4.04 11.74
CA TYR A 334 -20.30 -3.90 13.11
C TYR A 334 -21.42 -3.58 14.10
N ASN A 335 -22.32 -2.65 13.73
CA ASN A 335 -23.43 -2.28 14.58
C ASN A 335 -24.40 -3.45 14.78
N GLU A 336 -24.84 -4.12 13.72
CA GLU A 336 -25.76 -5.27 13.83
C GLU A 336 -25.16 -6.45 14.58
N LYS A 337 -23.87 -6.78 14.36
CA LYS A 337 -23.26 -7.97 14.98
C LYS A 337 -22.74 -7.73 16.40
N PHE A 338 -22.26 -6.53 16.73
CA PHE A 338 -21.55 -6.28 17.99
C PHE A 338 -22.14 -5.18 18.87
N VAL A 339 -22.83 -4.18 18.31
CA VAL A 339 -23.38 -3.06 19.08
C VAL A 339 -24.83 -3.31 19.47
N ASN A 340 -25.72 -3.53 18.49
CA ASN A 340 -27.16 -3.72 18.69
C ASN A 340 -27.46 -4.84 19.72
N PRO A 341 -26.83 -6.03 19.68
CA PRO A 341 -27.10 -7.09 20.66
C PRO A 341 -26.64 -6.74 22.10
N ARG A 342 -25.72 -5.78 22.27
CA ARG A 342 -25.19 -5.34 23.57
C ARG A 342 -25.92 -4.11 24.12
N VAL A 343 -26.32 -3.18 23.24
CA VAL A 343 -27.04 -1.95 23.60
C VAL A 343 -28.54 -2.21 23.74
N PHE A 344 -29.10 -3.06 22.88
CA PHE A 344 -30.52 -3.43 22.85
C PHE A 344 -30.70 -4.95 23.07
N PRO A 345 -30.24 -5.52 24.20
CA PRO A 345 -30.46 -6.92 24.50
C PRO A 345 -31.97 -7.18 24.66
N ILE A 346 -32.51 -8.15 23.91
CA ILE A 346 -33.90 -8.57 24.04
C ILE A 346 -34.11 -9.15 25.44
N ARG A 347 -34.86 -8.43 26.27
CA ARG A 347 -35.26 -8.88 27.62
C ARG A 347 -36.70 -9.36 27.55
N HIS A 348 -36.95 -10.55 28.09
CA HIS A 348 -38.30 -11.06 28.30
C HIS A 348 -38.66 -10.87 29.78
N ASP A 349 -39.69 -10.07 30.05
CA ASP A 349 -40.22 -9.90 31.39
C ASP A 349 -40.92 -11.19 31.84
N LYS A 350 -40.20 -12.01 32.61
CA LYS A 350 -40.77 -13.17 33.29
C LYS A 350 -41.43 -12.69 34.58
N ALA A 351 -42.74 -12.52 34.56
CA ALA A 351 -43.52 -12.32 35.77
C ALA A 351 -43.41 -13.56 36.68
N ILE A 352 -42.74 -13.42 37.82
CA ILE A 352 -42.66 -14.46 38.84
C ILE A 352 -43.79 -14.21 39.84
N MET A 353 -44.94 -14.86 39.64
CA MET A 353 -46.02 -14.81 40.63
C MET A 353 -45.64 -15.72 41.81
N THR A 354 -45.48 -15.14 42.99
CA THR A 354 -45.13 -15.86 44.23
C THR A 354 -46.35 -16.41 44.99
N ASN A 355 -47.56 -16.24 44.44
CA ASN A 355 -48.79 -16.75 45.03
C ASN A 355 -49.13 -18.12 44.44
N GLN A 356 -49.35 -19.12 45.30
CA GLN A 356 -49.82 -20.46 44.93
C GLN A 356 -51.34 -20.46 44.68
N ALA A 357 -51.82 -19.54 43.83
CA ALA A 357 -53.22 -19.56 43.40
C ALA A 357 -53.44 -20.75 42.47
N GLU A 358 -54.34 -21.64 42.88
CA GLU A 358 -54.59 -22.98 42.33
C GLU A 358 -54.66 -23.03 40.79
N PHE A 359 -54.04 -24.06 40.21
CA PHE A 359 -54.34 -24.50 38.86
C PHE A 359 -55.76 -25.11 38.84
N VAL A 360 -56.76 -24.29 38.56
CA VAL A 360 -58.12 -24.77 38.28
C VAL A 360 -58.14 -25.24 36.82
N ASP A 361 -57.99 -26.55 36.61
CA ASP A 361 -58.17 -27.17 35.30
C ASP A 361 -59.64 -27.04 34.85
N GLY A 362 -59.87 -26.14 33.89
CA GLY A 362 -61.18 -25.85 33.31
C GLY A 362 -61.66 -26.89 32.31
N TRP A 363 -61.59 -28.18 32.65
CA TRP A 363 -62.06 -29.29 31.82
C TRP A 363 -62.99 -30.24 32.60
N ASN A 364 -64.29 -29.93 32.57
CA ASN A 364 -65.42 -30.85 32.72
C ASN A 364 -66.60 -30.30 31.91
#